data_AF-A0A017SK60-F1
#
_entry.id   AF-A0A017SK60-F1
#
_cell.length_a   1.000
_cell.length_b   1.000
_cell.length_c   1.000
_cell.angle_alpha   90.00
_cell.angle_beta   90.00
_cell.angle_gamma   90.00
#
_symmetry.space_group_name_H-M   'P 1'
#
loop_
_entity.id
_entity.type
_entity.pdbx_description
1 polymer ?
#
loop_
_entity_poly.entity_id
_entity_poly.type
_entity_poly.pdbx_seq_one_letter_code
_entity_poly.pdbx_strand_id
1 'polypeptide(L)'
;MPRRKSLSPGSCTLRLTNLTTLPASQKTALISSIANDIKATFIYIAKQSEAGNLDPHNTAPLDDVVATIRDTAVSERRILEKKLEKAERRVKRLRGGQKWMQKEFGEVVKKVEVVSGKWKEKVAMLRGRVEAASGRKGYLMERKEEIMEQK
;
A
#
# COMPACT_ATOMS: atom_id res chain seq x y z
N MET A 1 -11.19 -25.25 42.53
CA MET A 1 -10.60 -24.16 41.71
C MET A 1 -9.09 -24.20 41.86
N PRO A 2 -8.30 -24.58 40.84
CA PRO A 2 -6.84 -24.52 40.94
C PRO A 2 -6.41 -23.06 41.07
N ARG A 3 -5.67 -22.75 42.14
CA ARG A 3 -5.16 -21.40 42.41
C ARG A 3 -4.23 -21.01 41.26
N ARG A 4 -4.55 -19.94 40.53
CA ARG A 4 -3.58 -19.28 39.65
C ARG A 4 -2.44 -18.79 40.53
N LYS A 5 -1.29 -19.47 40.51
CA LYS A 5 -0.06 -18.94 41.12
C LYS A 5 0.20 -17.58 40.46
N SER A 6 0.26 -16.52 41.27
CA SER A 6 0.67 -15.21 40.80
C SER A 6 2.07 -15.34 40.20
N LEU A 7 2.21 -15.09 38.90
CA LEU A 7 3.52 -15.07 38.24
C LEU A 7 4.25 -13.81 38.74
N SER A 8 5.14 -13.96 39.72
CA SER A 8 6.11 -12.92 40.03
C SER A 8 7.08 -12.81 38.85
N PRO A 9 7.25 -11.63 38.24
CA PRO A 9 8.12 -11.49 37.08
C PRO A 9 9.56 -11.85 37.46
N GLY A 10 10.17 -12.76 36.69
CA GLY A 10 11.59 -13.09 36.82
C GLY A 10 12.49 -11.99 36.26
N SER A 11 13.80 -12.12 36.46
CA SER A 11 14.81 -11.13 36.04
C SER A 11 14.68 -10.73 34.55
N CYS A 12 14.46 -11.70 33.66
CA CYS A 12 14.26 -11.41 32.23
C CYS A 12 13.02 -10.55 31.97
N THR A 13 11.91 -10.82 32.65
CA THR A 13 10.66 -10.04 32.52
C THR A 13 10.83 -8.63 33.06
N LEU A 14 11.54 -8.47 34.18
CA LEU A 14 11.83 -7.14 34.76
C LEU A 14 12.67 -6.27 33.82
N ARG A 15 13.58 -6.87 33.05
CA ARG A 15 14.38 -6.14 32.04
C ARG A 15 13.54 -5.59 30.89
N LEU A 16 12.34 -6.11 30.66
CA LEU A 16 11.44 -5.67 29.59
C LEU A 16 10.56 -4.47 29.97
N THR A 17 10.57 -3.99 31.22
CA THR A 17 9.67 -2.92 31.69
C THR A 17 9.80 -1.61 30.90
N ASN A 18 11.01 -1.28 30.48
CA ASN A 18 11.31 -0.06 29.72
C ASN A 18 11.40 -0.29 28.21
N LEU A 19 10.95 -1.45 27.69
CA LEU A 19 11.12 -1.80 26.28
C LEU A 19 10.55 -0.74 25.34
N THR A 20 9.42 -0.10 25.70
CA THR A 20 8.76 0.91 24.85
C THR A 20 9.58 2.19 24.67
N THR A 21 10.37 2.59 25.68
CA THR A 21 11.15 3.83 25.67
C THR A 21 12.51 3.68 24.98
N LEU A 22 12.96 2.45 24.73
CA LEU A 22 14.26 2.18 24.11
C LEU A 22 14.29 2.50 22.60
N PRO A 23 15.41 3.02 22.06
CA PRO A 23 15.69 3.08 20.63
C PRO A 23 15.70 1.68 19.97
N ALA A 24 15.47 1.61 18.66
CA ALA A 24 15.38 0.35 17.93
C ALA A 24 16.63 -0.55 18.08
N SER A 25 17.84 0.04 18.04
CA SER A 25 19.09 -0.71 18.23
C SER A 25 19.20 -1.33 19.63
N GLN A 26 18.80 -0.58 20.66
CA GLN A 26 18.81 -1.06 22.04
C GLN A 26 17.72 -2.10 22.31
N LYS A 27 16.55 -1.97 21.67
CA LYS A 27 15.51 -3.01 21.68
C LYS A 27 16.07 -4.33 21.15
N THR A 28 16.69 -4.31 19.97
CA THR A 28 17.27 -5.52 19.38
C THR A 28 18.33 -6.12 20.29
N ALA A 29 19.27 -5.31 20.80
CA ALA A 29 20.32 -5.78 21.71
C ALA A 29 19.75 -6.40 22.99
N LEU A 30 18.75 -5.76 23.61
CA LEU A 30 18.08 -6.26 24.81
C LEU A 30 17.39 -7.61 24.54
N ILE A 31 16.62 -7.70 23.46
CA ILE A 31 15.92 -8.93 23.08
C ILE A 31 16.91 -10.05 22.75
N SER A 32 18.01 -9.76 22.04
CA SER A 32 19.06 -10.74 21.78
C SER A 32 19.73 -11.24 23.07
N SER A 33 19.99 -10.36 24.03
CA SER A 33 20.55 -10.77 25.32
C SER A 33 19.58 -11.66 26.10
N ILE A 34 18.29 -11.31 26.17
CA ILE A 34 17.28 -12.14 26.83
C ILE A 34 17.12 -13.49 26.12
N ALA A 35 17.14 -13.51 24.79
CA ALA A 35 17.08 -14.74 24.01
C ALA A 35 18.28 -15.66 24.30
N ASN A 36 19.48 -15.09 24.46
CA ASN A 36 20.66 -15.85 24.87
C ASN A 36 20.52 -16.43 26.28
N ASP A 37 19.98 -15.67 27.24
CA ASP A 37 19.74 -16.15 28.60
C ASP A 37 18.73 -17.31 28.62
N ILE A 38 17.64 -17.18 27.85
CA ILE A 38 16.63 -18.25 27.69
C ILE A 38 17.28 -19.49 27.08
N LYS A 39 18.05 -19.33 25.99
CA LYS A 39 18.76 -20.45 25.33
C LYS A 39 19.72 -21.15 26.29
N ALA A 40 20.53 -20.40 27.02
CA ALA A 40 21.45 -20.94 28.01
C ALA A 40 20.71 -21.71 29.12
N THR A 41 19.56 -21.18 29.57
CA THR A 41 18.69 -21.83 30.56
C THR A 41 18.19 -23.18 30.07
N PHE A 42 17.66 -23.27 28.85
CA PHE A 42 17.22 -24.55 28.26
C PHE A 42 18.37 -25.55 28.13
N ILE A 43 19.56 -25.09 27.69
CA ILE A 43 20.75 -25.95 27.61
C ILE A 43 21.15 -26.49 28.99
N TYR A 44 21.11 -25.65 30.02
CA TYR A 44 21.46 -26.08 31.38
C TYR A 44 20.44 -27.08 31.93
N ILE A 45 19.14 -26.84 31.73
CA ILE A 45 18.09 -27.79 32.11
C ILE A 45 18.27 -29.13 31.41
N ALA A 46 18.56 -29.13 30.10
CA ALA A 46 18.82 -30.36 29.35
C ALA A 46 19.98 -31.16 29.96
N LYS A 47 21.10 -30.48 30.27
CA LYS A 47 22.26 -31.12 30.94
C LYS A 47 21.90 -31.70 32.31
N GLN A 48 21.08 -31.01 33.10
CA GLN A 48 20.65 -31.51 34.41
C GLN A 48 19.70 -32.70 34.29
N SER A 49 18.86 -32.72 33.26
CA SER A 49 18.00 -33.87 32.95
C SER A 49 18.82 -35.08 32.50
N GLU A 50 19.81 -34.90 31.63
CA GLU A 50 20.75 -35.95 31.21
C GLU A 50 21.55 -36.52 32.38
N ALA A 51 21.92 -35.68 33.35
CA ALA A 51 22.60 -36.09 34.58
C ALA A 51 21.68 -36.81 35.58
N GLY A 52 20.38 -36.93 35.30
CA GLY A 52 19.39 -37.54 36.20
C GLY A 52 18.98 -36.68 37.39
N ASN A 53 19.35 -35.40 37.42
CA ASN A 53 19.01 -34.47 38.49
C ASN A 53 17.60 -33.88 38.34
N LEU A 54 16.98 -34.04 37.16
CA LEU A 54 15.62 -33.61 36.87
C LEU A 54 14.80 -34.77 36.32
N ASP A 55 13.60 -34.92 36.87
CA ASP A 55 12.60 -35.86 36.37
C ASP A 55 11.64 -35.19 35.35
N PRO A 56 10.82 -35.97 34.63
CA PRO A 56 9.83 -35.42 33.70
C PRO A 56 8.80 -34.48 34.35
N HIS A 57 8.55 -34.59 35.65
CA HIS A 57 7.64 -33.68 36.36
C HIS A 57 8.28 -32.30 36.56
N ASN A 58 9.60 -32.23 36.74
CA ASN A 58 10.34 -30.97 36.86
C ASN A 58 10.37 -30.19 35.53
N THR A 59 10.38 -30.89 34.39
CA THR A 59 10.42 -30.28 33.06
C THR A 59 9.05 -30.05 32.42
N ALA A 60 7.98 -30.63 32.96
CA ALA A 60 6.61 -30.44 32.47
C ALA A 60 6.20 -28.95 32.25
N PRO A 61 6.58 -27.99 33.11
CA PRO A 61 6.25 -26.57 32.85
C PRO A 61 6.87 -26.00 31.56
N LEU A 62 7.90 -26.64 30.99
CA LEU A 62 8.48 -26.21 29.72
C LEU A 62 7.54 -26.49 28.54
N ASP A 63 6.68 -27.51 28.64
CA ASP A 63 5.69 -27.82 27.62
C ASP A 63 4.67 -26.67 27.50
N ASP A 64 4.25 -26.10 28.63
CA ASP A 64 3.37 -24.92 28.67
C ASP A 64 4.03 -23.69 28.01
N VAL A 65 5.33 -23.50 28.23
CA VAL A 65 6.10 -22.42 27.60
C VAL A 65 6.13 -22.61 26.08
N VAL A 66 6.43 -23.83 25.61
CA VAL A 66 6.48 -24.16 24.18
C VAL A 66 5.10 -24.00 23.54
N ALA A 67 4.04 -24.46 24.21
CA ALA A 67 2.67 -24.30 23.75
C ALA A 67 2.29 -22.82 23.62
N THR A 68 2.58 -22.02 24.64
CA THR A 68 2.30 -20.56 24.63
C THR A 68 3.01 -19.85 23.48
N ILE A 69 4.28 -20.18 23.23
CA ILE A 69 5.05 -19.61 22.11
C ILE A 69 4.42 -20.00 20.77
N ARG A 70 4.06 -21.28 20.60
CA ARG A 70 3.44 -21.81 19.38
C ARG A 70 2.10 -21.12 19.10
N ASP A 71 1.23 -21.04 20.10
CA ASP A 71 -0.11 -20.46 19.96
C ASP A 71 -0.04 -18.96 19.65
N THR A 72 0.91 -18.25 20.27
CA THR A 72 1.17 -16.83 19.98
C THR A 72 1.61 -16.64 18.54
N ALA A 73 2.58 -17.45 18.06
CA ALA A 73 3.06 -17.36 16.68
C ALA A 73 1.95 -17.65 15.65
N VAL A 74 1.09 -18.64 15.91
CA VAL A 74 -0.08 -18.95 15.07
C VAL A 74 -1.07 -17.78 15.06
N SER A 75 -1.34 -17.17 16.21
CA SER A 75 -2.23 -16.02 16.33
C SER A 75 -1.72 -14.80 15.55
N GLU A 76 -0.44 -14.46 15.71
CA GLU A 76 0.21 -13.37 14.98
C GLU A 76 0.18 -13.58 13.47
N ARG A 77 0.50 -14.80 13.02
CA ARG A 77 0.41 -15.18 11.60
C ARG A 77 -1.00 -15.00 11.06
N ARG A 78 -2.02 -15.47 11.78
CA ARG A 78 -3.42 -15.33 11.38
C ARG A 78 -3.85 -13.86 11.29
N ILE A 79 -3.35 -12.99 12.17
CA ILE A 79 -3.61 -11.55 12.11
C ILE A 79 -2.97 -10.94 10.86
N LEU A 80 -1.73 -11.32 10.53
CA LEU A 80 -1.03 -10.86 9.34
C LEU A 80 -1.73 -11.33 8.06
N GLU A 81 -2.15 -12.60 7.99
CA GLU A 81 -2.91 -13.15 6.86
C GLU A 81 -4.22 -12.39 6.64
N LYS A 82 -4.97 -12.07 7.72
CA LYS A 82 -6.17 -11.23 7.63
C LYS A 82 -5.88 -9.80 7.13
N LYS A 83 -4.74 -9.21 7.54
CA LYS A 83 -4.34 -7.88 7.05
C LYS A 83 -3.98 -7.92 5.57
N LEU A 84 -3.26 -8.96 5.14
CA LEU A 84 -2.92 -9.21 3.75
C LEU A 84 -4.18 -9.34 2.89
N GLU A 85 -5.13 -10.17 3.31
CA GLU A 85 -6.38 -10.39 2.59
C GLU A 85 -7.19 -9.08 2.43
N LYS A 86 -7.25 -8.24 3.48
CA LYS A 86 -7.89 -6.92 3.41
C LYS A 86 -7.19 -6.01 2.40
N ALA A 87 -5.85 -6.01 2.38
CA ALA A 87 -5.07 -5.22 1.44
C ALA A 87 -5.30 -5.68 0.00
N GLU A 88 -5.28 -6.99 -0.26
CA GLU A 88 -5.55 -7.56 -1.58
C GLU A 88 -6.94 -7.20 -2.10
N ARG A 89 -7.98 -7.31 -1.24
CA ARG A 89 -9.34 -6.89 -1.58
C ARG A 89 -9.41 -5.41 -1.94
N ARG A 90 -8.68 -4.55 -1.22
CA ARG A 90 -8.59 -3.11 -1.52
C ARG A 90 -7.92 -2.86 -2.86
N VAL A 91 -6.80 -3.53 -3.14
CA VAL A 91 -6.10 -3.44 -4.43
C VAL A 91 -7.02 -3.89 -5.58
N LYS A 92 -7.75 -4.99 -5.42
CA LYS A 92 -8.69 -5.49 -6.43
C LYS A 92 -9.80 -4.48 -6.71
N ARG A 93 -10.37 -3.86 -5.66
CA ARG A 93 -11.38 -2.80 -5.81
C ARG A 93 -10.83 -1.57 -6.53
N LEU A 94 -9.64 -1.11 -6.17
CA LEU A 94 -9.00 0.05 -6.80
C LEU A 94 -8.71 -0.22 -8.28
N ARG A 95 -8.20 -1.41 -8.63
CA ARG A 95 -8.00 -1.81 -10.02
C ARG A 95 -9.31 -1.84 -10.81
N GLY A 96 -10.39 -2.33 -10.20
CA GLY A 96 -11.73 -2.29 -10.80
C GLY A 96 -12.20 -0.86 -11.06
N GLY A 97 -12.06 0.02 -10.06
CA GLY A 97 -12.41 1.44 -10.19
C GLY A 97 -11.57 2.16 -11.25
N GLN A 98 -10.27 1.90 -11.32
CA GLN A 98 -9.39 2.48 -12.34
C GLN A 98 -9.78 2.03 -13.75
N LYS A 99 -10.09 0.75 -13.96
CA LYS A 99 -10.59 0.25 -15.24
C LYS A 99 -11.91 0.89 -15.64
N TRP A 100 -12.84 1.03 -14.69
CA TRP A 100 -14.11 1.71 -14.93
C TRP A 100 -13.87 3.16 -15.34
N MET A 101 -13.06 3.88 -14.56
CA MET A 101 -12.70 5.27 -14.82
C MET A 101 -12.06 5.45 -16.21
N GLN A 102 -11.13 4.58 -16.58
CA GLN A 102 -10.48 4.60 -17.90
C GLN A 102 -11.49 4.42 -19.04
N LYS A 103 -12.50 3.56 -18.85
CA LYS A 103 -13.58 3.37 -19.83
C LYS A 103 -14.43 4.63 -19.97
N GLU A 104 -14.91 5.19 -18.85
CA GLU A 104 -15.75 6.39 -18.84
C GLU A 104 -15.02 7.59 -19.44
N PHE A 105 -13.77 7.84 -19.04
CA PHE A 105 -12.95 8.91 -19.65
C PHE A 105 -12.73 8.68 -21.13
N GLY A 106 -12.49 7.43 -21.56
CA GLY A 106 -12.35 7.10 -22.97
C GLY A 106 -13.61 7.44 -23.78
N GLU A 107 -14.80 7.20 -23.23
CA GLU A 107 -16.07 7.59 -23.88
C GLU A 107 -16.25 9.10 -23.95
N VAL A 108 -15.87 9.84 -22.90
CA VAL A 108 -15.90 11.31 -22.90
C VAL A 108 -14.93 11.88 -23.94
N VAL A 109 -13.69 11.38 -23.99
CA VAL A 109 -12.68 11.82 -24.95
C VAL A 109 -13.17 11.62 -26.38
N LYS A 110 -13.74 10.46 -26.71
CA LYS A 110 -14.33 10.20 -28.03
C LYS A 110 -15.41 11.22 -28.41
N LYS A 111 -16.30 11.57 -27.49
CA LYS A 111 -17.33 12.58 -27.73
C LYS A 111 -16.72 13.96 -27.99
N VAL A 112 -15.70 14.34 -27.22
CA VAL A 112 -14.97 15.60 -27.39
C VAL A 112 -14.25 15.64 -28.74
N GLU A 113 -13.60 14.54 -29.15
CA GLU A 113 -12.94 14.43 -30.45
C GLU A 113 -13.92 14.65 -31.61
N VAL A 114 -15.12 14.05 -31.55
CA VAL A 114 -16.17 14.24 -32.57
C VAL A 114 -16.61 15.71 -32.64
N VAL A 115 -16.86 16.34 -31.50
CA VAL A 115 -17.28 17.75 -31.45
C VAL A 115 -16.17 18.67 -31.96
N SER A 116 -14.93 18.44 -31.53
CA SER A 116 -13.75 19.18 -31.97
C SER A 116 -13.53 19.06 -33.48
N GLY A 117 -13.70 17.85 -34.04
CA GLY A 117 -13.63 17.62 -35.48
C GLY A 117 -14.67 18.44 -36.26
N LYS A 118 -15.94 18.38 -35.85
CA LYS A 118 -17.03 19.18 -36.46
C LYS A 118 -16.76 20.69 -36.36
N TRP A 119 -16.23 21.14 -35.23
CA TRP A 119 -15.90 22.54 -35.04
C TRP A 119 -14.75 22.98 -35.96
N LYS A 120 -13.68 22.17 -36.06
CA LYS A 120 -12.57 22.44 -37.00
C LYS A 120 -13.04 22.55 -38.44
N GLU A 121 -13.91 21.65 -38.87
CA GLU A 121 -14.48 21.67 -40.22
C GLU A 121 -15.30 22.95 -40.46
N LYS A 122 -16.15 23.33 -39.50
CA LYS A 122 -16.93 24.58 -39.58
C LYS A 122 -16.05 25.81 -39.63
N VAL A 123 -14.98 25.86 -38.82
CA VAL A 123 -14.00 26.96 -38.84
C VAL A 123 -13.27 27.02 -40.17
N ALA A 124 -12.85 25.88 -40.74
CA ALA A 124 -12.20 25.83 -42.04
C ALA A 124 -13.12 26.35 -43.16
N MET A 125 -14.40 25.93 -43.16
CA MET A 125 -15.40 26.41 -44.11
C MET A 125 -15.60 27.92 -44.00
N LEU A 126 -15.76 28.44 -42.78
CA LEU A 126 -15.94 29.88 -42.55
C LEU A 126 -14.71 30.68 -42.99
N ARG A 127 -13.50 30.19 -42.71
CA ARG A 127 -12.24 30.80 -43.15
C ARG A 127 -12.18 30.90 -44.68
N GLY A 128 -12.49 29.80 -45.39
CA GLY A 128 -12.55 29.82 -46.86
C GLY A 128 -13.61 30.78 -47.43
N ARG A 129 -14.79 30.89 -46.78
CA ARG A 129 -15.82 31.87 -47.17
C ARG A 129 -15.35 33.31 -46.99
N VAL A 130 -14.64 33.61 -45.89
CA VAL A 130 -14.09 34.93 -45.62
C VAL A 130 -13.01 35.29 -46.65
N GLU A 131 -12.09 34.37 -46.95
CA GLU A 131 -11.04 34.57 -47.96
C GLU A 131 -11.65 34.83 -49.35
N ALA A 132 -12.66 34.06 -49.76
CA ALA A 132 -13.36 34.26 -51.03
C ALA A 132 -14.17 35.57 -51.07
N ALA A 133 -14.70 36.04 -49.95
CA ALA A 133 -15.39 37.33 -49.87
C ALA A 133 -14.39 38.50 -49.97
N SER A 134 -13.25 38.40 -49.28
CA SER A 134 -12.17 39.39 -49.36
C SER A 134 -11.57 39.49 -50.77
N GLY A 135 -11.32 38.36 -51.44
CA GLY A 135 -10.84 38.34 -52.82
C GLY A 135 -11.83 38.98 -53.81
N ARG A 136 -13.13 38.68 -53.69
CA ARG A 136 -14.18 39.34 -54.51
C ARG A 136 -14.27 40.84 -54.25
N LYS A 137 -14.13 41.27 -53.00
CA LYS A 137 -14.11 42.70 -52.67
C LYS A 137 -12.90 43.40 -53.28
N GLY A 138 -11.72 42.78 -53.23
CA GLY A 138 -10.51 43.29 -53.88
C GLY A 138 -10.71 43.48 -55.39
N TYR A 139 -11.17 42.43 -56.08
CA TYR A 139 -11.44 42.50 -57.52
C TYR A 139 -12.48 43.57 -57.90
N LEU A 140 -13.53 43.74 -57.09
CA LEU A 140 -14.54 44.77 -57.32
C LEU A 140 -14.01 46.20 -57.07
N MET A 141 -13.00 46.37 -56.22
CA MET A 141 -12.35 47.66 -55.97
C MET A 141 -11.40 48.02 -57.11
N GLU A 142 -10.54 47.09 -57.55
CA GLU A 142 -9.65 47.28 -58.71
C GLU A 142 -10.46 47.63 -59.97
N ARG A 143 -11.53 46.87 -60.24
CA ARG A 143 -12.41 47.14 -61.38
C ARG A 143 -13.16 48.47 -61.29
N LYS A 144 -13.40 48.99 -60.07
CA LYS A 144 -13.97 50.33 -59.89
C LYS A 144 -12.94 51.43 -60.13
N GLU A 145 -11.69 51.21 -59.72
CA GLU A 145 -10.58 52.14 -59.98
C GLU A 145 -10.30 52.24 -61.48
N GLU A 146 -10.24 51.12 -62.21
CA GLU A 146 -10.09 51.10 -63.68
C GLU A 146 -11.20 51.88 -64.41
N ILE A 147 -12.45 51.77 -63.93
CA ILE A 147 -13.59 52.50 -64.52
C ILE A 147 -13.53 54.00 -64.19
N MET A 148 -12.93 54.38 -63.06
CA MET A 148 -12.77 55.78 -62.65
C MET A 148 -11.62 56.46 -63.40
N GLU A 149 -10.55 55.73 -63.74
CA GLU A 149 -9.42 56.25 -64.53
C GLU A 149 -9.72 56.41 -66.03
N GLN A 150 -10.77 55.76 -66.55
CA GLN A 150 -11.21 55.87 -67.95
C GLN A 150 -12.23 57.01 -68.21
N LYS A 151 -12.55 57.82 -67.20
CA LYS A 151 -13.45 58.99 -67.32
C LYS A 151 -12.70 60.29 -67.14
#